data_AF-A0A2V6JBA4-F1
#
_entry.id   AF-A0A2V6JBA4-F1
#
_cell.length_a   1.000
_cell.length_b   1.000
_cell.length_c   1.000
_cell.angle_alpha   90.00
_cell.angle_beta   90.00
_cell.angle_gamma   90.00
#
_symmetry.space_group_name_H-M   'P 1'
#
loop_
_entity.id
_entity.type
_entity.pdbx_description
1 polymer ?
#
loop_
_entity_poly.entity_id
_entity_poly.type
_entity_poly.pdbx_seq_one_letter_code
_entity_poly.pdbx_strand_id
1 'polypeptide(L)' 'MNETLFSQIQRLFERTYAQVGINLEDCLIDRTRCAQLSMLAGKSARELSELARTFLRRAGDQLYVGIYYSRWLIEQL' A
#
# COMPACT_ATOMS: atom_id res chain seq x y z
N MET A 1 7.46 21.81 5.94
CA MET A 1 6.65 20.81 5.21
C MET A 1 5.89 20.03 6.27
N ASN A 2 4.56 19.91 6.17
CA ASN A 2 3.82 19.06 7.11
C ASN A 2 4.23 17.60 6.88
N GLU A 3 4.54 16.87 7.95
CA GLU A 3 4.77 15.44 7.87
C GLU A 3 3.48 14.71 7.51
N THR A 4 3.57 13.80 6.56
CA THR A 4 2.48 12.91 6.21
C THR A 4 2.29 11.86 7.31
N LEU A 5 1.07 11.32 7.40
CA LEU A 5 0.79 10.19 8.29
C LEU A 5 1.71 8.99 8.00
N PHE A 6 2.03 8.73 6.72
CA PHE A 6 2.95 7.66 6.33
C PHE A 6 4.37 7.90 6.80
N SER A 7 4.88 9.13 6.71
CA SER A 7 6.18 9.48 7.28
C SER A 7 6.20 9.26 8.80
N GLN A 8 5.10 9.52 9.49
CA GLN A 8 5.00 9.29 10.94
C GLN A 8 4.96 7.80 11.28
N ILE A 9 4.14 7.02 10.56
CA ILE A 9 4.05 5.56 10.69
C ILE A 9 5.41 4.93 10.40
N GLN A 10 6.08 5.31 9.32
CA GLN A 10 7.40 4.78 8.97
C GLN A 10 8.41 5.02 10.08
N ARG A 11 8.50 6.24 10.62
CA ARG A 11 9.39 6.53 11.76
C ARG A 11 9.07 5.72 12.99
N LEU A 12 7.79 5.46 13.28
CA LEU A 12 7.40 4.62 14.40
C LEU A 12 7.90 3.18 14.21
N PHE A 13 7.72 2.62 13.02
CA PHE A 13 8.21 1.28 12.67
C PHE A 13 9.73 1.19 12.72
N GLU A 14 10.44 2.17 12.12
CA GLU A 14 11.91 2.20 12.09
C GLU A 14 12.51 2.33 13.49
N ARG A 15 11.85 3.07 14.40
CA ARG A 15 12.23 3.14 15.83
C ARG A 15 12.00 1.84 16.59
N THR A 16 11.01 1.05 16.20
CA THR A 16 10.56 -0.14 16.94
C THR A 16 11.31 -1.40 16.49
N TYR A 17 11.55 -1.55 15.19
CA TYR A 17 12.03 -2.81 14.62
C TYR A 17 13.41 -2.69 13.98
N ALA A 18 13.58 -1.81 12.99
CA ALA A 18 14.85 -1.42 12.36
C ALA A 18 14.53 -0.58 11.11
N GLN A 19 15.53 0.13 10.57
CA GLN A 19 15.39 0.82 9.29
C GLN A 19 15.21 -0.20 8.16
N VAL A 20 14.08 -0.12 7.45
CA VAL A 20 13.70 -1.14 6.45
C VAL A 20 14.18 -0.78 5.03
N GLY A 21 14.70 0.44 4.83
CA GLY A 21 15.18 0.89 3.50
C GLY A 21 14.07 0.99 2.45
N ILE A 22 12.81 0.93 2.88
CA ILE A 22 11.61 1.04 2.06
C ILE A 22 10.88 2.31 2.49
N ASN A 23 10.57 3.17 1.54
CA ASN A 23 9.66 4.29 1.77
C ASN A 23 8.22 3.78 1.62
N LEU A 24 7.42 3.84 2.68
CA LEU A 24 6.04 3.36 2.64
C LEU A 24 5.16 4.17 1.70
N GLU A 25 5.49 5.43 1.46
CA GLU A 25 4.75 6.28 0.52
C GLU A 25 4.89 5.81 -0.92
N ASP A 26 6.06 5.26 -1.28
CA ASP A 26 6.32 4.74 -2.62
C ASP A 26 5.49 3.47 -2.90
N CYS A 27 4.99 2.82 -1.86
CA CYS A 27 4.08 1.69 -1.97
C CYS A 27 2.62 2.12 -2.24
N LEU A 28 2.27 3.40 -2.10
CA LEU A 28 0.91 3.87 -2.31
C LEU A 28 0.56 3.88 -3.81
N ILE A 29 -0.58 3.27 -4.12
CA ILE A 29 -1.12 3.25 -5.48
C ILE A 29 -2.45 3.98 -5.52
N ASP A 30 -2.72 4.61 -6.66
CA ASP A 30 -4.00 5.26 -6.89
C ASP A 30 -5.14 4.28 -7.21
N ARG A 31 -6.36 4.81 -7.33
CA ARG A 31 -7.56 4.04 -7.67
C ARG A 31 -7.44 3.35 -9.03
N THR A 32 -6.82 4.00 -10.00
CA THR A 32 -6.66 3.47 -11.36
C THR A 32 -5.77 2.23 -11.35
N ARG A 33 -4.63 2.31 -10.66
CA ARG A 33 -3.69 1.21 -10.50
C ARG A 33 -4.28 0.09 -9.66
N CYS A 34 -5.05 0.41 -8.61
CA CYS A 34 -5.80 -0.57 -7.84
C CYS A 34 -6.78 -1.36 -8.74
N ALA A 35 -7.54 -0.69 -9.59
CA ALA A 35 -8.46 -1.35 -10.53
C ALA A 35 -7.71 -2.26 -11.52
N GLN A 36 -6.60 -1.80 -12.09
CA GLN A 36 -5.74 -2.60 -12.98
C GLN A 36 -5.22 -3.86 -12.29
N LEU A 37 -4.64 -3.73 -11.09
CA LEU A 37 -4.10 -4.86 -10.34
C LEU A 37 -5.20 -5.83 -9.90
N SER A 38 -6.39 -5.33 -9.58
CA SER A 38 -7.55 -6.15 -9.25
C SER A 38 -8.02 -6.99 -10.44
N MET A 39 -8.00 -6.43 -11.66
CA MET A 39 -8.28 -7.19 -12.88
C MET A 39 -7.22 -8.27 -13.11
N LEU A 40 -5.94 -7.94 -12.92
CA LEU A 40 -4.82 -8.88 -13.08
C LEU A 40 -4.85 -10.03 -12.06
N ALA A 41 -5.28 -9.75 -10.82
CA ALA A 41 -5.45 -10.76 -9.78
C ALA A 41 -6.67 -11.68 -10.02
N GLY A 42 -7.52 -11.36 -11.00
CA GLY A 42 -8.57 -12.23 -11.48
C GLY A 42 -9.58 -12.62 -10.40
N LYS A 43 -9.98 -13.90 -10.36
CA LYS A 43 -11.02 -14.39 -9.44
C LYS A 43 -10.68 -14.18 -7.96
N SER A 44 -9.39 -14.20 -7.60
CA SER A 44 -8.92 -13.96 -6.23
C SER A 44 -9.14 -12.53 -5.75
N ALA A 45 -9.34 -11.56 -6.64
CA ALA A 45 -9.60 -10.17 -6.27
C ALA A 45 -11.05 -9.91 -5.83
N ARG A 46 -11.98 -10.84 -6.11
CA ARG A 46 -13.40 -10.68 -5.73
C ARG A 46 -13.63 -10.69 -4.23
N GLU A 47 -12.72 -11.28 -3.47
CA GLU A 47 -12.80 -11.35 -2.00
C GLU A 47 -12.13 -10.15 -1.31
N LEU A 48 -11.50 -9.24 -2.08
CA LEU A 48 -10.78 -8.11 -1.54
C LEU A 48 -11.69 -6.91 -1.31
N SER A 49 -11.53 -6.27 -0.15
CA SER A 49 -12.25 -5.03 0.21
C SER A 49 -12.04 -3.93 -0.83
N GLU A 50 -13.09 -3.20 -1.21
CA GLU A 50 -12.95 -2.01 -2.07
C GLU A 50 -12.40 -0.79 -1.33
N LEU A 51 -12.39 -0.82 0.01
CA LEU A 51 -11.94 0.28 0.87
C LEU A 51 -10.41 0.28 1.06
N ALA A 52 -9.81 -0.89 1.15
CA ALA A 52 -8.37 -1.05 1.31
C ALA A 52 -7.88 -2.34 0.66
N ARG A 53 -6.78 -2.29 -0.08
CA ARG A 53 -6.16 -3.47 -0.72
C ARG A 53 -4.64 -3.42 -0.63
N THR A 54 -4.05 -4.58 -0.38
CA THR A 54 -2.61 -4.80 -0.50
C THR A 54 -2.36 -5.81 -1.61
N PHE A 55 -1.55 -5.41 -2.59
CA PHE A 55 -1.13 -6.24 -3.71
C PHE A 55 0.32 -6.65 -3.48
N LEU A 56 0.60 -7.93 -3.66
CA LEU A 56 1.95 -8.49 -3.59
C LEU A 56 2.30 -9.12 -4.93
N ARG A 57 3.50 -8.81 -5.42
CA ARG A 57 4.05 -9.44 -6.63
C ARG A 57 5.51 -9.75 -6.42
N ARG A 58 5.90 -11.01 -6.59
CA ARG A 58 7.30 -11.39 -6.71
C ARG A 58 7.74 -11.29 -8.18
N ALA A 59 8.88 -10.67 -8.46
CA ALA A 59 9.54 -10.74 -9.76
C ALA A 59 11.05 -10.93 -9.55
N GLY A 60 11.57 -12.07 -9.99
CA GLY A 60 12.92 -12.52 -9.61
C GLY A 60 13.04 -12.64 -8.09
N ASP A 61 14.07 -12.00 -7.54
CA ASP A 61 14.34 -11.94 -6.10
C ASP A 61 13.75 -10.71 -5.41
N GLN A 62 12.96 -9.91 -6.13
CA GLN A 62 12.31 -8.73 -5.56
C GLN A 62 10.84 -9.00 -5.26
N LEU A 63 10.39 -8.52 -4.09
CA LEU A 63 8.99 -8.45 -3.71
C LEU A 63 8.52 -7.01 -3.83
N TYR A 64 7.46 -6.82 -4.61
CA TYR A 64 6.80 -5.53 -4.80
C TYR A 64 5.49 -5.51 -4.01
N VAL A 65 5.23 -4.37 -3.38
CA VAL A 65 4.03 -4.12 -2.59
C VAL A 65 3.32 -2.90 -3.16
N GLY A 66 2.01 -3.01 -3.36
CA GLY A 66 1.13 -1.88 -3.70
C GLY A 66 0.00 -1.79 -2.69
N ILE A 67 -0.16 -0.64 -2.04
CA ILE A 67 -1.15 -0.40 -1.00
C ILE A 67 -2.14 0.65 -1.50
N TYR A 68 -3.42 0.31 -1.50
CA TYR A 68 -4.50 1.21 -1.84
C TYR A 68 -5.39 1.45 -0.64
N TYR A 69 -5.71 2.72 -0.37
CA TYR A 69 -6.79 3.15 0.51
C TYR A 69 -7.77 4.01 -0.30
N SER A 70 -9.07 3.77 -0.13
CA SER A 70 -10.09 4.62 -0.74
C SER A 70 -10.05 6.01 -0.12
N ARG A 71 -10.39 7.03 -0.92
CA ARG A 71 -10.48 8.41 -0.44
C ARG A 71 -11.39 8.55 0.79
N TRP A 72 -12.52 7.84 0.79
CA TRP A 72 -13.43 7.81 1.92
C TRP A 72 -12.75 7.29 3.19
N LEU A 73 -11.98 6.21 3.10
CA LEU A 73 -11.26 5.66 4.26
C LEU A 73 -10.17 6.62 4.75
N ILE A 74 -9.47 7.30 3.84
CA ILE A 74 -8.49 8.34 4.18
C ILE A 74 -9.17 9.51 4.92
N GLU A 75 -10.36 9.92 4.48
CA GLU A 75 -11.13 11.01 5.11
C GLU A 75 -11.69 10.63 6.50
N GLN A 76 -11.64 9.36 6.90
CA GLN A 76 -12.11 8.86 8.20
C GLN A 76 -10.97 8.58 9.21
N LEU A 77 -9.70 8.69 8.78
CA LEU A 77 -8.50 8.49 9.60
C LEU A 77 -7.93 9.83 10.08
#